data_AF-A0A0Q7GA49-F1
#
_entry.id   AF-A0A0Q7GA49-F1
#
_cell.length_a   1.000
_cell.length_b   1.000
_cell.length_c   1.000
_cell.angle_alpha   90.00
_cell.angle_beta   90.00
_cell.angle_gamma   90.00
#
_symmetry.space_group_name_H-M   'P 1'
#
loop_
_entity.id
_entity.type
_entity.pdbx_description
1 polymer ?
#
loop_
_entity_poly.entity_id
_entity_poly.type
_entity_poly.pdbx_seq_one_letter_code
_entity_poly.pdbx_strand_id
1 'polypeptide(L)' 'MYILGKNWIAADAAFRYNATNKGFPNNAFVEFGRRITKNDMAYIHPSGAFGNHKTYNFGIEVGMLILF' A
#
# COMPACT_ATOMS: atom_id res chain seq x y z
N MET A 1 5.48 3.38 -8.22
CA MET A 1 5.04 4.76 -7.91
C MET A 1 5.19 5.63 -9.15
N TYR A 2 4.13 6.30 -9.57
CA TYR A 2 4.11 7.24 -10.68
C TYR A 2 3.78 8.65 -10.16
N ILE A 3 4.60 9.64 -10.52
CA ILE A 3 4.51 11.01 -9.99
C ILE A 3 3.89 11.94 -11.04
N LEU A 4 2.83 12.63 -10.65
CA LEU A 4 2.09 13.64 -11.42
C LEU A 4 2.19 14.98 -10.71
N GLY A 5 3.29 15.69 -10.94
CA GLY A 5 3.58 16.96 -10.28
C GLY A 5 3.71 16.80 -8.76
N LYS A 6 2.77 17.37 -8.00
CA LYS A 6 2.73 17.20 -6.53
C LYS A 6 1.97 15.96 -6.07
N ASN A 7 1.21 15.31 -6.94
CA ASN A 7 0.47 14.10 -6.59
C ASN A 7 1.20 12.87 -7.12
N TRP A 8 0.92 11.70 -6.56
CA TRP A 8 1.45 10.43 -7.03
C TRP A 8 0.46 9.31 -6.80
N ILE A 9 0.63 8.25 -7.59
CA ILE A 9 -0.13 7.01 -7.46
C ILE A 9 0.83 5.84 -7.42
N ALA A 10 0.58 4.87 -6.56
CA ALA A 10 1.28 3.59 -6.57
C ALA A 10 0.27 2.45 -6.44
N ALA A 11 0.68 1.26 -6.85
CA ALA A 11 -0.09 0.05 -6.65
C ALA A 11 0.89 -1.10 -6.51
N ASP A 12 0.51 -2.08 -5.69
CA ASP A 12 1.27 -3.31 -5.49
C ASP A 12 0.28 -4.47 -5.25
N ALA A 13 0.74 -5.68 -5.51
CA ALA A 13 0.04 -6.89 -5.17
C ALA A 13 1.03 -7.93 -4.68
N ALA A 14 0.82 -8.39 -3.46
CA ALA A 14 1.60 -9.44 -2.84
C ALA A 14 0.89 -10.78 -3.00
N PHE A 15 1.63 -11.78 -3.49
CA PHE A 15 1.15 -13.15 -3.66
C PHE A 15 2.01 -14.11 -2.86
N ARG A 16 1.34 -14.97 -2.09
CA ARG A 16 1.99 -16.00 -1.31
C ARG A 16 2.29 -17.23 -2.15
N TYR A 17 3.56 -17.58 -2.25
CA TYR A 17 3.99 -18.83 -2.87
C TYR A 17 4.23 -19.98 -1.86
N ASN A 18 4.64 -19.68 -0.62
CA ASN A 18 5.05 -20.71 0.36
C ASN A 18 4.07 -20.89 1.53
N ALA A 19 3.58 -22.11 1.76
CA ALA A 19 2.62 -22.48 2.79
C ALA A 19 3.16 -22.49 4.24
N THR A 20 4.47 -22.40 4.49
CA THR A 20 5.04 -22.39 5.87
C THR A 20 5.03 -21.03 6.56
N ASN A 21 5.04 -19.91 5.81
CA ASN A 21 5.09 -18.57 6.42
C ASN A 21 3.75 -18.20 7.08
N LYS A 22 3.62 -18.16 8.40
CA LYS A 22 2.34 -18.01 9.12
C LYS A 22 1.62 -16.64 8.94
N GLY A 23 2.12 -15.74 8.09
CA GLY A 23 1.50 -14.44 7.79
C GLY A 23 0.38 -14.48 6.74
N PHE A 24 -0.25 -13.32 6.55
CA PHE A 24 -1.34 -13.07 5.59
C PHE A 24 -0.90 -12.10 4.46
N PRO A 25 -0.06 -12.54 3.52
CA PRO A 25 0.57 -11.63 2.56
C PRO A 25 -0.21 -11.50 1.24
N ASN A 26 -1.36 -12.17 1.07
CA ASN A 26 -2.15 -12.01 -0.15
C ASN A 26 -2.98 -10.73 -0.05
N ASN A 27 -2.44 -9.64 -0.58
CA ASN A 27 -3.15 -8.38 -0.65
C ASN A 27 -2.82 -7.65 -1.95
N ALA A 28 -3.71 -6.75 -2.31
CA ALA A 28 -3.50 -5.78 -3.36
C ALA A 28 -3.89 -4.42 -2.82
N PHE A 29 -3.16 -3.40 -3.23
CA PHE A 29 -3.43 -2.04 -2.80
C PHE A 29 -3.17 -1.02 -3.90
N VAL A 30 -3.83 0.12 -3.73
CA VAL A 30 -3.58 1.33 -4.53
C VAL A 30 -3.36 2.46 -3.55
N GLU A 31 -2.28 3.20 -3.73
CA GLU A 31 -1.93 4.35 -2.94
C GLU A 31 -2.12 5.62 -3.75
N PHE A 32 -2.77 6.60 -3.14
CA PHE A 32 -2.91 7.95 -3.68
C PHE A 32 -2.23 8.89 -2.72
N GLY A 33 -1.23 9.62 -3.19
CA GLY A 33 -0.48 10.50 -2.33
C GLY A 33 -0.19 11.87 -2.92
N ARG A 34 0.25 12.75 -2.04
CA ARG A 34 0.59 14.13 -2.32
C ARG A 34 1.84 14.52 -1.57
N ARG A 35 2.78 15.11 -2.29
CA ARG A 35 3.95 15.78 -1.75
C ARG A 35 3.53 17.07 -1.04
N ILE A 36 3.89 17.18 0.24
CA ILE A 36 3.59 18.32 1.11
C ILE A 36 4.78 19.29 1.13
N THR A 37 6.00 18.77 1.33
CA THR A 37 7.25 19.54 1.28
C THR A 37 8.21 18.93 0.26
N LYS A 38 9.47 19.39 0.18
CA LYS A 38 10.46 18.74 -0.68
C LYS A 38 10.72 17.28 -0.29
N ASN A 39 10.60 16.96 1.00
CA ASN A 39 10.98 15.68 1.56
C ASN A 39 9.79 14.90 2.13
N ASP A 40 8.63 15.54 2.31
CA ASP A 40 7.48 14.91 2.95
C ASP A 40 6.34 14.64 1.97
N MET A 41 5.75 13.46 2.06
CA MET A 41 4.60 13.04 1.26
C MET A 41 3.53 12.41 2.16
N ALA A 42 2.27 12.78 1.98
CA ALA A 42 1.14 12.12 2.64
C ALA A 42 0.41 11.21 1.65
N TYR A 43 -0.23 10.14 2.13
CA TYR A 43 -0.98 9.23 1.27
C TYR A 43 -2.17 8.58 1.98
N ILE A 44 -3.10 8.10 1.15
CA ILE A 44 -4.13 7.14 1.53
C ILE A 44 -3.91 5.85 0.75
N HIS A 45 -4.08 4.73 1.43
CA HIS A 45 -3.78 3.40 0.96
C HIS A 45 -4.99 2.50 1.26
N PRO A 46 -6.01 2.49 0.39
CA PRO A 46 -6.99 1.40 0.36
C PRO A 46 -6.32 0.09 -0.09
N SER A 47 -6.60 -0.99 0.65
CA SER A 47 -6.14 -2.34 0.32
C SER A 47 -7.26 -3.37 0.43
N GLY A 48 -7.11 -4.46 -0.30
CA GLY A 48 -7.95 -5.64 -0.21
C GLY A 48 -7.10 -6.89 -0.06
N ALA A 49 -7.47 -7.77 0.87
CA ALA A 49 -6.82 -9.06 1.04
C ALA A 49 -7.68 -10.19 0.46
N PHE A 50 -7.04 -11.20 -0.12
CA PHE A 50 -7.72 -12.24 -0.88
C PHE A 50 -7.20 -13.65 -0.58
N GLY A 51 -8.02 -14.66 -0.89
CA GLY A 51 -7.77 -16.06 -0.58
C GLY A 51 -8.37 -16.53 0.76
N ASN A 52 -8.09 -17.79 1.10
CA ASN A 52 -8.68 -18.49 2.24
C ASN A 52 -8.04 -18.13 3.57
N HIS A 53 -6.82 -17.56 3.57
CA HIS A 53 -6.13 -17.14 4.78
C HIS A 53 -5.83 -15.66 4.65
N LYS A 54 -6.58 -14.83 5.38
CA LYS A 54 -6.44 -13.37 5.44
C LYS A 54 -6.80 -12.85 6.83
N THR A 55 -6.13 -11.78 7.28
CA THR A 55 -6.43 -11.06 8.53
C THR A 55 -7.62 -10.11 8.38
N TYR A 56 -7.88 -9.62 7.18
CA TYR A 56 -8.93 -8.66 6.86
C TYR A 56 -9.47 -8.90 5.44
N ASN A 57 -10.58 -8.26 5.07
CA ASN A 57 -11.08 -8.26 3.68
C ASN A 57 -10.71 -6.96 2.97
N PHE A 58 -10.95 -5.83 3.63
CA PHE A 58 -10.62 -4.48 3.17
C PHE A 58 -9.90 -3.72 4.28
N GLY A 59 -8.94 -2.89 3.90
CA GLY A 59 -8.14 -2.07 4.79
C GLY A 59 -8.05 -0.65 4.24
N ILE A 60 -7.89 0.30 5.14
CA ILE A 60 -7.54 1.67 4.80
C ILE A 60 -6.42 2.11 5.71
N GLU A 61 -5.35 2.60 5.10
CA GLU A 61 -4.22 3.20 5.79
C GLU A 61 -4.06 4.64 5.33
N VAL A 62 -3.68 5.51 6.25
CA VAL A 62 -3.29 6.89 5.96
C VAL A 62 -1.91 7.08 6.57
N GLY A 63 -0.97 7.59 5.79
CA GLY A 63 0.42 7.64 6.20
C GLY A 63 1.19 8.82 5.65
N MET A 64 2.44 8.92 6.11
CA MET A 64 3.40 9.94 5.71
C MET A 64 4.74 9.28 5.39
N LEU A 65 5.29 9.60 4.22
CA LEU A 65 6.65 9.25 3.81
C LEU A 65 7.56 10.46 4.02
N ILE A 66 8.68 10.25 4.73
CA ILE A 66 9.76 11.21 4.91
C ILE A 66 10.95 10.70 4.10
N LEU A 67 11.41 11.49 3.14
CA LEU A 67 12.55 11.20 2.27
C LEU A 67 13.81 11.85 2.86
N PHE A 68 14.85 11.04 3.10
CA PHE A 68 16.16 11.47 3.61
C PHE A 68 17.20 11.51 2.49
#